data_AF-A0A3T0N1J4-F1
#
_entry.id   AF-A0A3T0N1J4-F1
#
_cell.length_a   1.000
_cell.length_b   1.000
_cell.length_c   1.000
_cell.angle_alpha   90.00
_cell.angle_beta   90.00
_cell.angle_gamma   90.00
#
_symmetry.space_group_name_H-M   'P 1'
#
loop_
_entity.id
_entity.type
_entity.pdbx_description
1 polymer ?
#
loop_
_entity_poly.entity_id
_entity_poly.type
_entity_poly.pdbx_seq_one_letter_code
_entity_poly.pdbx_strand_id
1 'polypeptide(L)'
;MLQSYFSWLSDIDARVSFIIVQAPDTSASFSWSAIIPTVIGGGIALLTALAMFYFSNSLERKKREEERIRNNASSAVSGFLKLTRWANLVANVDEHINKFYEEANAHGHEADQAFQIVGPSVGKFLEPDRLTVEEYSFLLSKEHSELIGKIQMVEERAANLLQLLDQYSSDYLEFSKWLHTVPGFSRELDGPIAKSKIPKKYMAQVDEHGAQLNRILAGITEHIGEDLVTATQVIQEYGQVAHDEFKPYIEKLSFEYPSIST
;
A
#
# COMPACT_ATOMS: atom_id res chain seq x y z
N MET A 1 -33.54 17.86 -22.29
CA MET A 1 -33.44 17.22 -20.95
C MET A 1 -34.58 16.24 -20.63
N LEU A 2 -35.21 15.60 -21.63
CA LEU A 2 -36.19 14.51 -21.39
C LEU A 2 -35.83 13.20 -22.11
N GLN A 3 -34.81 13.21 -23.00
CA GLN A 3 -34.35 12.03 -23.73
C GLN A 3 -33.45 11.09 -22.92
N SER A 4 -32.87 11.55 -21.80
CA SER A 4 -31.95 10.73 -20.99
C SER A 4 -32.65 9.82 -19.96
N TYR A 5 -33.97 9.96 -19.76
CA TYR A 5 -34.72 9.11 -18.81
C TYR A 5 -35.28 7.84 -19.46
N PHE A 6 -35.23 7.71 -20.79
CA PHE A 6 -35.81 6.57 -21.51
C PHE A 6 -34.82 5.47 -21.90
N SER A 7 -33.50 5.69 -21.80
CA SER A 7 -32.51 4.64 -22.12
C SER A 7 -32.47 3.51 -21.09
N TRP A 8 -32.98 3.71 -19.88
CA TRP A 8 -33.09 2.64 -18.88
C TRP A 8 -34.26 1.68 -19.15
N LEU A 9 -35.25 2.09 -19.94
CA LEU A 9 -36.38 1.21 -20.31
C LEU A 9 -36.03 0.24 -21.46
N SER A 10 -34.95 0.47 -22.19
CA SER A 10 -34.59 -0.36 -23.36
C SER A 10 -33.65 -1.52 -23.07
N ASP A 11 -33.01 -1.57 -21.88
CA ASP A 11 -32.04 -2.62 -21.53
C ASP A 11 -32.62 -3.73 -20.63
N ILE A 12 -33.89 -3.62 -20.26
CA ILE A 12 -34.59 -4.71 -19.58
C ILE A 12 -35.17 -5.62 -20.66
N ASP A 13 -34.48 -6.74 -20.89
CA ASP A 13 -34.90 -7.91 -21.68
C ASP A 13 -36.10 -8.65 -21.05
N ALA A 14 -37.03 -7.89 -20.45
CA ALA A 14 -38.27 -8.38 -19.87
C ALA A 14 -39.42 -7.95 -20.77
N ARG A 15 -39.96 -8.94 -21.49
CA ARG A 15 -41.35 -9.05 -21.95
C ARG A 15 -42.28 -7.94 -21.44
N VAL A 16 -42.24 -6.75 -22.04
CA VAL A 16 -43.29 -5.75 -21.88
C VAL A 16 -44.43 -6.21 -22.77
N SER A 17 -45.31 -7.03 -22.22
CA SER A 17 -46.59 -7.35 -22.85
C SER A 17 -47.43 -6.08 -22.86
N PHE A 18 -47.43 -5.37 -23.99
CA PHE A 18 -48.38 -4.31 -24.28
C PHE A 18 -49.79 -4.92 -24.30
N ILE A 19 -50.60 -4.63 -23.29
CA ILE A 19 -52.03 -4.91 -23.34
C ILE A 19 -52.65 -3.87 -24.26
N ILE A 20 -52.83 -4.22 -25.53
CA ILE A 20 -53.65 -3.44 -26.47
C ILE A 20 -55.11 -3.66 -26.07
N VAL A 21 -55.67 -2.71 -25.33
CA VAL A 21 -57.11 -2.67 -25.08
C VAL A 21 -57.77 -2.19 -26.38
N GLN A 22 -58.38 -3.11 -27.14
CA GLN A 22 -59.22 -2.75 -28.27
C GLN A 22 -60.39 -1.89 -27.78
N ALA A 23 -60.58 -0.72 -28.39
CA ALA A 23 -61.74 0.12 -28.13
C ALA A 23 -63.00 -0.63 -28.57
N PRO A 24 -64.05 -0.71 -27.73
CA PRO A 24 -65.26 -1.44 -28.09
C PRO A 24 -66.04 -0.71 -29.20
N ASP A 25 -66.57 -1.49 -30.14
CA ASP A 25 -67.50 -1.05 -31.19
C ASP A 25 -68.67 -0.23 -30.59
N THR A 26 -68.96 0.90 -31.23
CA THR A 26 -69.84 1.98 -30.77
C THR A 26 -71.35 1.65 -30.76
N SER A 27 -71.74 0.37 -30.76
CA SER A 27 -73.15 -0.06 -30.61
C SER A 27 -73.43 -0.92 -29.38
N ALA A 28 -72.46 -1.12 -28.48
CA ALA A 28 -72.68 -1.87 -27.24
C ALA A 28 -73.13 -0.95 -26.10
N SER A 29 -74.28 -1.25 -25.49
CA SER A 29 -74.74 -0.62 -24.25
C SER A 29 -73.59 -0.55 -23.23
N PHE A 30 -73.31 0.64 -22.70
CA PHE A 30 -72.22 0.90 -21.76
C PHE A 30 -72.33 -0.04 -20.54
N SER A 31 -71.53 -1.11 -20.59
CA SER A 31 -71.63 -2.22 -19.64
C SER A 31 -70.71 -1.95 -18.46
N TRP A 32 -71.27 -1.38 -17.39
CA TRP A 32 -70.56 -1.16 -16.12
C TRP A 32 -69.88 -2.44 -15.59
N SER A 33 -70.40 -3.62 -15.93
CA SER A 33 -69.81 -4.91 -15.56
C SER A 33 -68.46 -5.22 -16.24
N ALA A 34 -68.12 -4.56 -17.35
CA ALA A 34 -66.81 -4.72 -18.00
C ALA A 34 -65.75 -3.74 -17.48
N ILE A 35 -66.17 -2.55 -17.03
CA ILE A 35 -65.26 -1.49 -16.55
C ILE A 35 -64.73 -1.83 -15.15
N ILE A 36 -65.59 -2.35 -14.26
CA ILE A 36 -65.22 -2.65 -12.88
C ILE A 36 -64.07 -3.67 -12.79
N PRO A 37 -64.07 -4.82 -13.50
CA PRO A 37 -62.96 -5.76 -13.50
C PRO A 37 -61.66 -5.17 -14.08
N THR A 38 -61.75 -4.32 -15.11
CA THR A 38 -60.57 -3.68 -15.71
C THR A 38 -59.94 -2.65 -14.77
N VAL A 39 -60.74 -1.85 -14.06
CA VAL A 39 -60.24 -0.90 -13.05
C VAL A 39 -59.64 -1.63 -11.85
N ILE A 40 -60.29 -2.69 -11.36
CA ILE A 40 -59.77 -3.51 -10.26
C ILE A 40 -58.48 -4.24 -10.69
N GLY A 41 -58.46 -4.85 -11.88
CA GLY A 41 -57.28 -5.52 -12.43
C GLY A 41 -56.11 -4.57 -12.67
N GLY A 42 -56.37 -3.38 -13.21
CA GLY A 42 -55.38 -2.32 -13.37
C GLY A 42 -54.85 -1.81 -12.02
N GLY A 43 -55.73 -1.66 -11.02
CA GLY A 43 -55.34 -1.30 -9.65
C GLY A 43 -54.44 -2.35 -8.98
N ILE A 44 -54.78 -3.64 -9.10
CA ILE A 44 -53.96 -4.74 -8.56
C ILE A 44 -52.61 -4.82 -9.28
N ALA A 45 -52.60 -4.67 -10.61
CA ALA A 45 -51.36 -4.68 -11.40
C ALA A 45 -50.45 -3.52 -11.00
N LEU A 46 -51.01 -2.31 -10.79
CA LEU A 46 -50.26 -1.14 -10.37
C LEU A 46 -49.70 -1.30 -8.94
N LEU A 47 -50.50 -1.83 -8.01
CA LEU A 47 -50.04 -2.14 -6.65
C LEU A 47 -48.92 -3.19 -6.65
N THR A 48 -49.04 -4.21 -7.50
CA THR A 48 -48.04 -5.28 -7.63
C THR A 48 -46.74 -4.73 -8.25
N ALA A 49 -46.83 -3.92 -9.29
CA ALA A 49 -45.67 -3.25 -9.91
C ALA A 49 -44.96 -2.32 -8.91
N LEU A 50 -45.72 -1.55 -8.13
CA LEU A 50 -45.18 -0.64 -7.11
C LEU A 50 -44.49 -1.41 -5.98
N ALA A 51 -45.08 -2.53 -5.53
CA ALA A 51 -44.47 -3.43 -4.56
C ALA A 51 -43.16 -4.03 -5.11
N MET A 52 -43.17 -4.59 -6.33
CA MET A 52 -41.97 -5.14 -6.97
C MET A 52 -40.88 -4.08 -7.12
N PHE A 53 -41.22 -2.86 -7.53
CA PHE A 53 -40.27 -1.76 -7.65
C PHE A 53 -39.65 -1.40 -6.28
N TYR A 54 -40.45 -1.31 -5.22
CA TYR A 54 -39.96 -1.02 -3.88
C TYR A 54 -39.00 -2.12 -3.37
N PHE A 55 -39.38 -3.39 -3.52
CA PHE A 55 -38.53 -4.52 -3.13
C PHE A 55 -37.25 -4.59 -3.97
N SER A 56 -37.33 -4.40 -5.28
CA SER A 56 -36.18 -4.38 -6.19
C SER A 56 -35.20 -3.26 -5.81
N ASN A 57 -35.68 -2.05 -5.57
CA ASN A 57 -34.85 -0.91 -5.18
C ASN A 57 -34.22 -1.13 -3.79
N SER A 58 -34.95 -1.73 -2.85
CA SER A 58 -34.41 -2.10 -1.54
C SER A 58 -33.29 -3.13 -1.65
N LEU A 59 -33.49 -4.19 -2.44
CA LEU A 59 -32.47 -5.20 -2.69
C LEU A 59 -31.25 -4.64 -3.41
N GLU A 60 -31.47 -3.78 -4.40
CA GLU A 60 -30.39 -3.14 -5.15
C GLU A 60 -29.57 -2.20 -4.26
N ARG A 61 -30.21 -1.43 -3.36
CA ARG A 61 -29.51 -0.60 -2.37
C ARG A 61 -28.66 -1.45 -1.43
N LYS A 62 -29.20 -2.57 -0.93
CA LYS A 62 -28.44 -3.50 -0.08
C LYS A 62 -27.23 -4.07 -0.82
N LYS A 63 -27.42 -4.49 -2.07
CA LYS A 63 -26.34 -5.02 -2.91
C LYS A 63 -25.25 -3.99 -3.15
N ARG A 64 -25.61 -2.74 -3.48
CA ARG A 64 -24.66 -1.64 -3.68
C ARG A 64 -23.88 -1.30 -2.42
N GLU A 65 -24.54 -1.33 -1.26
CA GLU A 65 -23.88 -1.11 0.02
C GLU A 65 -22.91 -2.23 0.37
N GLU A 66 -23.32 -3.49 0.15
CA GLU A 66 -22.46 -4.67 0.33
C GLU A 66 -21.23 -4.63 -0.59
N GLU A 67 -21.43 -4.30 -1.88
CA GLU A 67 -20.34 -4.09 -2.83
C GLU A 67 -19.40 -2.96 -2.39
N ARG A 68 -19.95 -1.84 -1.87
CA ARG A 68 -19.14 -0.74 -1.34
C ARG A 68 -18.29 -1.17 -0.15
N ILE A 69 -18.88 -1.88 0.82
CA ILE A 69 -18.16 -2.38 2.00
C ILE A 69 -17.07 -3.36 1.57
N ARG A 70 -17.38 -4.28 0.64
CA ARG A 70 -16.39 -5.23 0.11
C ARG A 70 -15.24 -4.54 -0.60
N ASN A 71 -15.52 -3.51 -1.40
CA ASN A 71 -14.49 -2.72 -2.08
C ASN A 71 -13.61 -1.97 -1.07
N ASN A 72 -14.20 -1.35 -0.05
CA ASN A 72 -13.46 -0.67 1.01
C ASN A 72 -12.58 -1.65 1.80
N ALA A 73 -13.10 -2.85 2.09
CA ALA A 73 -12.33 -3.92 2.73
C ALA A 73 -11.13 -4.35 1.86
N SER A 74 -11.33 -4.50 0.55
CA SER A 74 -10.24 -4.79 -0.38
C SER A 74 -9.19 -3.69 -0.41
N SER A 75 -9.60 -2.41 -0.37
CA SER A 75 -8.68 -1.27 -0.28
C SER A 75 -7.90 -1.28 1.04
N ALA A 76 -8.54 -1.61 2.17
CA ALA A 76 -7.85 -1.74 3.45
C ALA A 76 -6.79 -2.86 3.44
N VAL A 77 -7.10 -4.01 2.82
CA VAL A 77 -6.10 -5.08 2.63
C VAL A 77 -4.93 -4.62 1.75
N SER A 78 -5.22 -3.88 0.68
CA SER A 78 -4.17 -3.27 -0.17
C SER A 78 -3.26 -2.33 0.65
N GLY A 79 -3.86 -1.46 1.48
CA GLY A 79 -3.13 -0.58 2.39
C GLY A 79 -2.24 -1.34 3.38
N PHE A 80 -2.77 -2.41 4.00
CA PHE A 80 -2.00 -3.28 4.89
C PHE A 80 -0.76 -3.89 4.21
N LEU A 81 -0.93 -4.36 2.96
CA LEU A 81 0.18 -4.93 2.18
C LEU A 81 1.23 -3.88 1.82
N LYS A 82 0.82 -2.64 1.51
CA LYS A 82 1.76 -1.54 1.25
C LYS A 82 2.54 -1.16 2.51
N LEU A 83 1.88 -1.03 3.66
CA LEU A 83 2.58 -0.77 4.94
C LEU A 83 3.58 -1.87 5.25
N THR A 84 3.20 -3.13 5.02
CA THR A 84 4.10 -4.28 5.17
C THR A 84 5.33 -4.16 4.27
N ARG A 85 5.18 -3.69 3.02
CA ARG A 85 6.31 -3.44 2.11
C ARG A 85 7.23 -2.33 2.62
N TRP A 86 6.69 -1.29 3.23
CA TRP A 86 7.49 -0.24 3.87
C TRP A 86 8.30 -0.76 5.05
N ALA A 87 7.71 -1.57 5.94
CA ALA A 87 8.46 -2.21 7.02
C ALA A 87 9.55 -3.16 6.49
N ASN A 88 9.22 -3.94 5.45
CA ASN A 88 10.20 -4.83 4.80
C ASN A 88 11.34 -4.06 4.13
N LEU A 89 11.10 -2.85 3.61
CA LEU A 89 12.19 -2.00 3.09
C LEU A 89 13.18 -1.67 4.21
N VAL A 90 12.70 -1.19 5.35
CA VAL A 90 13.55 -0.90 6.53
C VAL A 90 14.32 -2.14 6.97
N ALA A 91 13.63 -3.29 7.04
CA ALA A 91 14.21 -4.60 7.38
C ALA A 91 15.36 -4.99 6.46
N ASN A 92 15.14 -4.86 5.14
CA ASN A 92 16.12 -5.25 4.15
C ASN A 92 17.35 -4.33 4.18
N VAL A 93 17.19 -3.05 4.52
CA VAL A 93 18.32 -2.13 4.72
C VAL A 93 19.14 -2.54 5.95
N ASP A 94 18.48 -2.86 7.06
CA ASP A 94 19.14 -3.37 8.27
C ASP A 94 19.93 -4.65 7.98
N GLU A 95 19.27 -5.64 7.39
CA GLU A 95 19.88 -6.92 7.03
C GLU A 95 21.06 -6.72 6.06
N HIS A 96 20.94 -5.80 5.10
CA HIS A 96 22.01 -5.49 4.16
C HIS A 96 23.27 -4.96 4.86
N ILE A 97 23.11 -4.06 5.83
CA ILE A 97 24.24 -3.51 6.60
C ILE A 97 24.82 -4.60 7.51
N ASN A 98 23.98 -5.36 8.21
CA ASN A 98 24.41 -6.41 9.13
C ASN A 98 25.21 -7.49 8.40
N LYS A 99 24.82 -7.86 7.18
CA LYS A 99 25.58 -8.80 6.34
C LYS A 99 27.02 -8.37 6.06
N PHE A 100 27.28 -7.08 5.83
CA PHE A 100 28.65 -6.59 5.68
C PHE A 100 29.48 -6.78 6.95
N TYR A 101 28.89 -6.53 8.13
CA TYR A 101 29.55 -6.76 9.41
C TYR A 101 29.79 -8.25 9.68
N GLU A 102 28.81 -9.11 9.38
CA GLU A 102 28.95 -10.56 9.50
C GLU A 102 30.08 -11.09 8.61
N GLU A 103 30.15 -10.66 7.35
CA GLU A 103 31.21 -11.03 6.40
C GLU A 103 32.58 -10.54 6.89
N ALA A 104 32.69 -9.30 7.36
CA ALA A 104 33.95 -8.77 7.91
C ALA A 104 34.41 -9.58 9.13
N ASN A 105 33.50 -9.90 10.06
CA ASN A 105 33.80 -10.70 11.24
C ASN A 105 34.21 -12.14 10.87
N ALA A 106 33.51 -12.78 9.93
CA ALA A 106 33.81 -14.13 9.47
C ALA A 106 35.21 -14.26 8.84
N HIS A 107 35.73 -13.16 8.29
CA HIS A 107 37.06 -13.10 7.69
C HIS A 107 38.12 -12.47 8.59
N GLY A 108 37.80 -12.17 9.86
CA GLY A 108 38.74 -11.59 10.82
C GLY A 108 39.20 -10.18 10.42
N HIS A 109 38.35 -9.43 9.72
CA HIS A 109 38.64 -8.07 9.31
C HIS A 109 38.30 -7.11 10.42
N GLU A 110 39.32 -6.69 11.18
CA GLU A 110 39.19 -5.58 12.11
C GLU A 110 39.40 -4.28 11.33
N ALA A 111 38.34 -3.49 11.20
CA ALA A 111 38.38 -2.17 10.61
C ALA A 111 38.10 -1.12 11.68
N ASP A 112 38.82 0.00 11.63
CA ASP A 112 38.67 1.08 12.61
C ASP A 112 37.37 1.87 12.39
N GLN A 113 36.79 1.79 11.19
CA GLN A 113 35.69 2.65 10.74
C GLN A 113 34.62 1.86 9.97
N ALA A 114 33.35 2.22 10.16
CA ALA A 114 32.21 1.53 9.56
C ALA A 114 32.23 1.52 8.02
N PHE A 115 32.59 2.64 7.37
CA PHE A 115 32.66 2.69 5.90
C PHE A 115 33.73 1.76 5.29
N GLN A 116 34.68 1.26 6.09
CA GLN A 116 35.67 0.30 5.60
C GLN A 116 35.07 -1.12 5.52
N ILE A 117 34.00 -1.38 6.28
CA ILE A 117 33.27 -2.65 6.34
C ILE A 117 32.08 -2.62 5.38
N VAL A 118 31.24 -1.59 5.50
CA VAL A 118 30.03 -1.47 4.71
C VAL A 118 30.40 -1.00 3.30
N GLY A 119 29.99 -1.76 2.29
CA GLY A 119 30.18 -1.42 0.88
C GLY A 119 28.95 -0.71 0.30
N PRO A 120 29.02 -0.29 -0.99
CA PRO A 120 27.85 0.27 -1.66
C PRO A 120 26.79 -0.82 -1.82
N SER A 121 25.53 -0.41 -1.92
CA SER A 121 24.45 -1.36 -2.13
C SER A 121 24.57 -2.10 -3.46
N VAL A 122 24.39 -3.42 -3.41
CA VAL A 122 24.35 -4.28 -4.60
C VAL A 122 22.91 -4.39 -5.07
N GLY A 123 22.55 -3.59 -6.06
CA GLY A 123 21.23 -3.59 -6.68
C GLY A 123 20.46 -2.30 -6.40
N LYS A 124 19.13 -2.36 -6.56
CA LYS A 124 18.24 -1.23 -6.31
C LYS A 124 17.11 -1.68 -5.42
N PHE A 125 17.01 -1.08 -4.23
CA PHE A 125 15.82 -1.18 -3.41
C PHE A 125 14.68 -0.43 -4.09
N LEU A 126 13.50 -1.03 -4.14
CA LEU A 126 12.33 -0.41 -4.74
C LEU A 126 11.56 0.32 -3.64
N GLU A 127 11.34 1.62 -3.84
CA GLU A 127 10.44 2.41 -3.01
C GLU A 127 9.01 1.86 -3.18
N PRO A 128 8.36 1.42 -2.09
CA PRO A 128 6.97 0.97 -2.15
C PRO A 128 6.02 2.12 -2.48
N ASP A 129 4.86 1.78 -3.05
CA ASP A 129 3.81 2.77 -3.26
C ASP A 129 3.27 3.27 -1.91
N ARG A 130 3.01 4.58 -1.84
CA ARG A 130 2.29 5.18 -0.71
C ARG A 130 0.84 4.73 -0.67
N LEU A 131 0.25 4.79 0.52
CA LEU A 131 -1.16 4.52 0.70
C LEU A 131 -2.02 5.63 0.06
N THR A 132 -3.06 5.24 -0.65
CA THR A 132 -4.05 6.16 -1.21
C THR A 132 -5.13 6.48 -0.18
N VAL A 133 -5.86 7.57 -0.40
CA VAL A 133 -6.93 8.02 0.51
C VAL A 133 -7.98 6.92 0.71
N GLU A 134 -8.29 6.15 -0.32
CA GLU A 134 -9.26 5.05 -0.27
C GLU A 134 -8.79 3.89 0.62
N GLU A 135 -7.47 3.69 0.73
CA GLU A 135 -6.89 2.60 1.52
C GLU A 135 -6.90 2.92 3.02
N TYR A 136 -6.96 4.19 3.43
CA TYR A 136 -7.09 4.57 4.85
C TYR A 136 -8.34 5.40 5.15
N SER A 137 -9.32 5.49 4.25
CA SER A 137 -10.52 6.33 4.44
C SER A 137 -11.34 5.92 5.66
N PHE A 138 -11.28 4.64 6.05
CA PHE A 138 -11.96 4.12 7.24
C PHE A 138 -11.33 4.64 8.55
N LEU A 139 -10.09 5.14 8.52
CA LEU A 139 -9.42 5.75 9.66
C LEU A 139 -9.82 7.21 9.89
N LEU A 140 -10.63 7.80 9.02
CA LEU A 140 -11.05 9.21 9.14
C LEU A 140 -12.04 9.47 10.30
N SER A 141 -12.38 8.43 11.08
CA SER A 141 -13.13 8.59 12.32
C SER A 141 -12.29 9.31 13.39
N LYS A 142 -12.96 9.94 14.37
CA LYS A 142 -12.25 10.64 15.47
C LYS A 142 -11.39 9.71 16.32
N GLU A 143 -11.68 8.41 16.33
CA GLU A 143 -11.03 7.43 17.20
C GLU A 143 -9.71 6.92 16.62
N HIS A 144 -9.51 7.03 15.29
CA HIS A 144 -8.37 6.44 14.60
C HIS A 144 -7.57 7.42 13.73
N SER A 145 -7.90 8.71 13.78
CA SER A 145 -7.23 9.73 12.95
C SER A 145 -5.73 9.87 13.27
N GLU A 146 -5.30 9.60 14.51
CA GLU A 146 -3.89 9.61 14.91
C GLU A 146 -3.07 8.55 14.16
N LEU A 147 -3.68 7.41 13.83
CA LEU A 147 -3.01 6.33 13.10
C LEU A 147 -2.59 6.77 11.69
N ILE A 148 -3.32 7.69 11.06
CA ILE A 148 -2.96 8.26 9.75
C ILE A 148 -1.61 8.99 9.84
N GLY A 149 -1.39 9.76 10.91
CA GLY A 149 -0.11 10.43 11.15
C GLY A 149 1.03 9.46 11.38
N LYS A 150 0.78 8.37 12.13
CA LYS A 150 1.78 7.32 12.33
C LYS A 150 2.13 6.59 11.03
N ILE A 151 1.14 6.30 10.18
CA ILE A 151 1.34 5.71 8.86
C ILE A 151 2.25 6.59 8.00
N GLN A 152 1.93 7.88 7.89
CA GLN A 152 2.74 8.83 7.11
C GLN A 152 4.18 8.90 7.63
N MET A 153 4.35 8.89 8.95
CA MET A 153 5.68 8.87 9.56
C MET A 153 6.48 7.61 9.17
N VAL A 154 5.85 6.43 9.13
CA VAL A 154 6.51 5.19 8.67
C VAL A 154 6.94 5.30 7.20
N GLU A 155 6.05 5.76 6.32
CA GLU A 155 6.37 5.94 4.89
C GLU A 155 7.51 6.95 4.69
N GLU A 156 7.46 8.08 5.36
CA GLU A 156 8.47 9.15 5.23
C GLU A 156 9.83 8.73 5.77
N ARG A 157 9.88 8.07 6.93
CA ARG A 157 11.14 7.59 7.51
C ARG A 157 11.77 6.51 6.65
N ALA A 158 10.99 5.54 6.17
CA ALA A 158 11.48 4.48 5.30
C ALA A 158 11.95 5.03 3.94
N ALA A 159 11.26 6.02 3.37
CA ALA A 159 11.70 6.70 2.15
C ALA A 159 13.01 7.47 2.36
N ASN A 160 13.13 8.20 3.48
CA ASN A 160 14.36 8.91 3.84
C ASN A 160 15.54 7.94 4.06
N LEU A 161 15.29 6.80 4.71
CA LEU A 161 16.28 5.74 4.91
C LEU A 161 16.83 5.23 3.57
N LEU A 162 15.94 4.96 2.61
CA LEU A 162 16.32 4.56 1.27
C LEU A 162 17.16 5.64 0.57
N GLN A 163 16.76 6.91 0.67
CA GLN A 163 17.51 8.01 0.08
C GLN A 163 18.92 8.15 0.71
N LEU A 164 19.05 7.96 2.03
CA LEU A 164 20.35 7.98 2.70
C LEU A 164 21.25 6.82 2.22
N LEU A 165 20.67 5.63 2.02
CA LEU A 165 21.42 4.48 1.51
C LEU A 165 21.88 4.67 0.06
N ASP A 166 21.02 5.27 -0.78
CA ASP A 166 21.37 5.63 -2.16
C ASP A 166 22.49 6.68 -2.19
N GLN A 167 22.39 7.71 -1.35
CA GLN A 167 23.42 8.74 -1.20
C GLN A 167 24.74 8.14 -0.73
N TYR A 168 24.70 7.30 0.30
CA TYR A 168 25.87 6.56 0.80
C TYR A 168 26.54 5.75 -0.31
N SER A 169 25.74 4.99 -1.08
CA SER A 169 26.25 4.17 -2.17
C SER A 169 26.88 5.01 -3.27
N SER A 170 26.28 6.15 -3.62
CA SER A 170 26.83 7.11 -4.59
C SER A 170 28.17 7.67 -4.13
N ASP A 171 28.23 8.18 -2.89
CA ASP A 171 29.43 8.79 -2.33
C ASP A 171 30.55 7.77 -2.16
N TYR A 172 30.21 6.53 -1.78
CA TYR A 172 31.18 5.43 -1.69
C TYR A 172 31.79 5.13 -3.06
N LEU A 173 30.97 5.06 -4.11
CA LEU A 173 31.45 4.80 -5.47
C LEU A 173 32.32 5.95 -5.98
N GLU A 174 31.98 7.20 -5.67
CA GLU A 174 32.82 8.36 -5.98
C GLU A 174 34.17 8.29 -5.26
N PHE A 175 34.15 8.00 -3.95
CA PHE A 175 35.35 7.81 -3.15
C PHE A 175 36.23 6.67 -3.70
N SER A 176 35.63 5.53 -4.07
CA SER A 176 36.38 4.43 -4.66
C SER A 176 36.98 4.82 -6.01
N LYS A 177 36.27 5.56 -6.87
CA LYS A 177 36.83 6.07 -8.14
C LYS A 177 37.99 7.01 -7.88
N TRP A 178 37.85 7.92 -6.91
CA TRP A 178 38.92 8.84 -6.54
C TRP A 178 40.16 8.10 -6.05
N LEU A 179 40.03 7.07 -5.19
CA LEU A 179 41.15 6.25 -4.73
C LEU A 179 41.96 5.66 -5.90
N HIS A 180 41.29 5.21 -6.97
CA HIS A 180 41.98 4.69 -8.15
C HIS A 180 42.76 5.74 -8.94
N THR A 181 42.50 7.03 -8.75
CA THR A 181 43.26 8.13 -9.37
C THR A 181 44.49 8.53 -8.57
N VAL A 182 44.61 8.06 -7.32
CA VAL A 182 45.67 8.45 -6.39
C VAL A 182 47.01 7.79 -6.77
N PRO A 183 48.07 8.57 -7.06
CA PRO A 183 49.39 8.02 -7.38
C PRO A 183 49.97 7.20 -6.23
N GLY A 184 50.29 5.93 -6.50
CA GLY A 184 50.83 4.98 -5.51
C GLY A 184 49.76 4.24 -4.71
N PHE A 185 48.47 4.46 -5.00
CA PHE A 185 47.41 3.58 -4.51
C PHE A 185 47.55 2.20 -5.14
N SER A 186 47.46 1.16 -4.32
CA SER A 186 47.34 -0.22 -4.77
C SER A 186 46.38 -0.98 -3.88
N ARG A 187 45.68 -1.95 -4.48
CA ARG A 187 44.73 -2.81 -3.78
C ARG A 187 45.21 -4.24 -3.93
N GLU A 188 45.64 -4.83 -2.83
CA GLU A 188 46.06 -6.23 -2.78
C GLU A 188 44.86 -7.07 -2.34
N LEU A 189 44.46 -8.03 -3.17
CA LEU A 189 43.42 -8.98 -2.81
C LEU A 189 44.02 -10.01 -1.85
N ASP A 190 43.46 -10.09 -0.65
CA ASP A 190 43.82 -11.06 0.38
C ASP A 190 42.55 -11.86 0.72
N GLY A 191 42.30 -12.91 -0.07
CA GLY A 191 41.04 -13.66 -0.03
C GLY A 191 39.85 -12.85 -0.61
N PRO A 192 38.67 -12.86 0.04
CA PRO A 192 37.51 -12.07 -0.40
C PRO A 192 37.65 -10.57 -0.10
N ILE A 193 38.67 -10.16 0.68
CA ILE A 193 38.86 -8.78 1.11
C ILE A 193 40.01 -8.14 0.35
N ALA A 194 39.87 -6.84 0.08
CA ALA A 194 40.87 -6.05 -0.60
C ALA A 194 41.61 -5.11 0.38
N LYS A 195 42.90 -5.39 0.65
CA LYS A 195 43.75 -4.51 1.45
C LYS A 195 44.24 -3.34 0.60
N SER A 196 43.83 -2.14 0.98
CA SER A 196 44.20 -0.91 0.27
C SER A 196 45.47 -0.31 0.87
N LYS A 197 46.53 -0.18 0.06
CA LYS A 197 47.75 0.56 0.42
C LYS A 197 47.60 2.00 -0.06
N ILE A 198 47.37 2.90 0.89
CA ILE A 198 47.15 4.33 0.64
C ILE A 198 48.43 5.10 1.02
N PRO A 199 48.98 5.96 0.14
CA PRO A 199 50.11 6.79 0.49
C PRO A 199 49.79 7.79 1.61
N LYS A 200 50.67 7.92 2.61
CA LYS A 200 50.47 8.78 3.80
C LYS A 200 50.03 10.22 3.47
N LYS A 201 50.49 10.79 2.36
CA LYS A 201 50.16 12.16 1.94
C LYS A 201 48.68 12.39 1.59
N TYR A 202 47.92 11.32 1.34
CA TYR A 202 46.49 11.37 1.01
C TYR A 202 45.58 10.93 2.17
N MET A 203 46.14 10.53 3.32
CA MET A 203 45.34 9.99 4.44
C MET A 203 44.34 11.02 4.96
N ALA A 204 44.70 12.31 5.02
CA ALA A 204 43.77 13.35 5.46
C ALA A 204 42.50 13.44 4.59
N GLN A 205 42.62 13.21 3.28
CA GLN A 205 41.47 13.21 2.35
C GLN A 205 40.65 11.93 2.49
N VAL A 206 41.31 10.79 2.76
CA VAL A 206 40.62 9.53 3.10
C VAL A 206 39.84 9.68 4.39
N ASP A 207 40.42 10.30 5.41
CA ASP A 207 39.76 10.54 6.69
C ASP A 207 38.54 11.47 6.52
N GLU A 208 38.66 12.50 5.67
CA GLU A 208 37.55 13.41 5.36
C GLU A 208 36.39 12.67 4.66
N HIS A 209 36.66 11.94 3.57
CA HIS A 209 35.64 11.15 2.87
C HIS A 209 35.05 10.05 3.78
N GLY A 210 35.91 9.38 4.54
CA GLY A 210 35.51 8.36 5.50
C GLY A 210 34.59 8.89 6.60
N ALA A 211 34.88 10.09 7.12
CA ALA A 211 34.02 10.75 8.10
C ALA A 211 32.64 11.12 7.52
N GLN A 212 32.58 11.56 6.26
CA GLN A 212 31.32 11.84 5.56
C GLN A 212 30.48 10.56 5.41
N LEU A 213 31.09 9.47 4.94
CA LEU A 213 30.44 8.16 4.80
C LEU A 213 29.94 7.62 6.14
N ASN A 214 30.77 7.68 7.18
CA ASN A 214 30.39 7.25 8.53
C ASN A 214 29.23 8.07 9.09
N ARG A 215 29.15 9.37 8.78
CA ARG A 215 28.03 10.21 9.22
C ARG A 215 26.70 9.77 8.59
N ILE A 216 26.72 9.40 7.30
CA ILE A 216 25.52 8.87 6.63
C ILE A 216 25.14 7.52 7.23
N LEU A 217 26.11 6.60 7.41
CA LEU A 217 25.86 5.31 8.06
C LEU A 217 25.31 5.45 9.47
N ALA A 218 25.85 6.36 10.28
CA ALA A 218 25.35 6.62 11.62
C ALA A 218 23.88 7.04 11.58
N GLY A 219 23.52 7.97 10.69
CA GLY A 219 22.13 8.41 10.50
C GLY A 219 21.18 7.30 10.01
N ILE A 220 21.70 6.31 9.28
CA ILE A 220 20.96 5.11 8.88
C ILE A 220 20.76 4.19 10.10
N THR A 221 21.83 3.84 10.80
CA THR A 221 21.79 2.83 11.88
C THR A 221 21.13 3.32 13.18
N GLU A 222 21.17 4.62 13.47
CA GLU A 222 20.62 5.19 14.70
C GLU A 222 19.09 5.00 14.79
N HIS A 223 18.39 5.02 13.66
CA HIS A 223 16.92 5.04 13.65
C HIS A 223 16.27 3.73 13.21
N ILE A 224 17.00 2.84 12.52
CA ILE A 224 16.44 1.57 11.99
C ILE A 224 15.71 0.75 13.05
N GLY A 225 16.31 0.57 14.24
CA GLY A 225 15.71 -0.26 15.28
C GLY A 225 14.38 0.31 15.80
N GLU A 226 14.33 1.62 16.05
CA GLU A 226 13.12 2.31 16.49
C GLU A 226 12.06 2.34 15.37
N ASP A 227 12.49 2.51 14.12
CA ASP A 227 11.61 2.55 12.96
C ASP A 227 10.97 1.19 12.68
N LEU A 228 11.70 0.08 12.86
CA LEU A 228 11.15 -1.27 12.75
C LEU A 228 10.09 -1.56 13.81
N VAL A 229 10.36 -1.17 15.07
CA VAL A 229 9.40 -1.33 16.17
C VAL A 229 8.15 -0.50 15.88
N THR A 230 8.34 0.76 15.49
CA THR A 230 7.23 1.68 15.16
C THR A 230 6.41 1.17 13.99
N ALA A 231 7.05 0.76 12.90
CA ALA A 231 6.37 0.22 11.72
C ALA A 231 5.55 -1.04 12.07
N THR A 232 6.12 -1.95 12.87
CA THR A 232 5.44 -3.16 13.34
C THR A 232 4.18 -2.82 14.14
N GLN A 233 4.29 -1.88 15.09
CA GLN A 233 3.15 -1.44 15.90
C GLN A 233 2.06 -0.81 15.04
N VAL A 234 2.43 0.08 14.11
CA VAL A 234 1.49 0.76 13.21
C VAL A 234 0.78 -0.23 12.28
N ILE A 235 1.49 -1.21 11.72
CA ILE A 235 0.90 -2.24 10.87
C ILE A 235 -0.09 -3.11 11.66
N GLN A 236 0.27 -3.50 12.89
CA GLN A 236 -0.62 -4.29 13.75
C GLN A 236 -1.87 -3.50 14.16
N GLU A 237 -1.70 -2.23 14.53
CA GLU A 237 -2.82 -1.33 14.85
C GLU A 237 -3.74 -1.15 13.64
N TYR A 238 -3.18 -0.89 12.46
CA TYR A 238 -3.93 -0.79 11.20
C TYR A 238 -4.70 -2.07 10.87
N GLY A 239 -4.04 -3.23 10.96
CA GLY A 239 -4.66 -4.53 10.69
C GLY A 239 -5.81 -4.85 11.65
N GLN A 240 -5.66 -4.47 12.94
CA GLN A 240 -6.70 -4.65 13.94
C GLN A 240 -7.91 -3.74 13.68
N VAL A 241 -7.70 -2.46 13.39
CA VAL A 241 -8.80 -1.52 13.07
C VAL A 241 -9.49 -1.93 11.77
N ALA A 242 -8.74 -2.32 10.74
CA ALA A 242 -9.32 -2.82 9.48
C ALA A 242 -10.18 -4.08 9.70
N HIS A 243 -9.70 -5.01 10.54
CA HIS A 243 -10.47 -6.18 10.92
C HIS A 243 -11.75 -5.76 11.65
N ASP A 244 -11.68 -4.87 12.64
CA ASP A 244 -12.84 -4.47 13.44
C ASP A 244 -13.91 -3.72 12.63
N GLU A 245 -13.50 -2.84 11.72
CA GLU A 245 -14.42 -2.09 10.84
C GLU A 245 -15.10 -2.99 9.81
N PHE A 246 -14.37 -3.96 9.24
CA PHE A 246 -14.82 -4.72 8.09
C PHE A 246 -15.18 -6.17 8.38
N LYS A 247 -15.45 -6.59 9.63
CA LYS A 247 -15.98 -7.94 9.89
C LYS A 247 -17.31 -8.12 9.14
N PRO A 248 -17.52 -9.23 8.40
CA PRO A 248 -16.71 -10.44 8.34
C PRO A 248 -15.75 -10.54 7.13
N TYR A 249 -15.58 -9.48 6.34
CA TYR A 249 -14.83 -9.51 5.08
C TYR A 249 -13.31 -9.60 5.22
N ILE A 250 -12.77 -9.15 6.35
CA ILE A 250 -11.34 -9.19 6.65
C ILE A 250 -11.11 -10.12 7.84
N GLU A 251 -10.37 -11.20 7.62
CA GLU A 251 -9.82 -12.02 8.70
C GLU A 251 -8.75 -11.23 9.48
N LYS A 252 -8.45 -11.65 10.71
CA LYS A 252 -7.46 -10.95 11.53
C LYS A 252 -6.09 -11.02 10.83
N LEU A 253 -5.64 -9.88 10.31
CA LEU A 253 -4.34 -9.73 9.67
C LEU A 253 -3.26 -9.69 10.76
N SER A 254 -2.22 -10.50 10.60
CA SER A 254 -1.04 -10.46 11.46
C SER A 254 0.20 -10.11 10.63
N PHE A 255 1.04 -9.26 11.20
CA PHE A 255 2.37 -9.01 10.70
C PHE A 255 3.36 -9.51 11.76
N GLU A 256 4.17 -10.48 11.35
CA GLU A 256 5.29 -10.97 12.12
C GLU A 256 6.56 -10.59 11.38
N TYR A 257 7.40 -9.81 12.05
CA TYR A 257 8.75 -9.59 11.58
C TYR A 257 9.52 -10.90 11.71
N PRO A 258 10.18 -11.41 10.65
CA PRO A 258 11.07 -12.54 10.79
C PRO A 258 12.19 -12.11 11.73
N SER A 259 12.15 -12.58 12.97
CA SER A 259 13.20 -12.29 13.95
C SER A 259 14.53 -12.70 13.35
N ILE A 260 15.39 -11.73 13.05
CA ILE A 260 16.79 -12.01 12.71
C ILE A 260 17.35 -12.65 13.97
N SER A 261 17.68 -13.94 13.87
CA SER A 261 18.27 -14.70 14.96
C SER A 261 19.63 -14.08 15.29
N THR A 262 19.65 -13.22 16.30
CA THR A 262 20.86 -12.69 16.95
C THR A 262 21.70 -13.80 17.53
#